data_AF-A0AAD9T323-F1
#
_entry.id   AF-A0AAD9T323-F1
#
_cell.length_a   1.000
_cell.length_b   1.000
_cell.length_c   1.000
_cell.angle_alpha   90.00
_cell.angle_beta   90.00
_cell.angle_gamma   90.00
#
_symmetry.space_group_name_H-M   'P 1'
#
loop_
_entity.id
_entity.type
_entity.pdbx_description
1 polymer ?
#
loop_
_entity_poly.entity_id
_entity_poly.type
_entity_poly.pdbx_seq_one_letter_code
_entity_poly.pdbx_strand_id
1 'polypeptide(L)' 'MAITFSGPEAFKFLGFTKKATDVLQRSPMLFVNLSLVLMAMTSLGLLAFYIHLVTNRPYRKPKPAKDAKK' A
#
# COMPACT_ATOMS: atom_id res chain seq x y z
N MET A 1 -13.20 17.77 -17.12
CA MET A 1 -14.10 16.77 -16.51
C MET A 1 -13.81 16.77 -15.01
N ALA A 2 -14.58 17.52 -14.22
CA ALA A 2 -14.41 17.51 -12.76
C ALA A 2 -15.10 16.25 -12.24
N ILE A 3 -14.37 15.38 -11.55
CA ILE A 3 -14.97 14.25 -10.85
C ILE A 3 -15.69 14.83 -9.63
N THR A 4 -16.99 15.03 -9.74
CA THR A 4 -17.83 15.50 -8.65
C THR A 4 -18.12 14.34 -7.70
N PHE A 5 -17.27 14.17 -6.68
CA PHE A 5 -17.56 13.36 -5.48
C PHE A 5 -18.58 14.10 -4.60
N SER A 6 -19.78 14.40 -5.11
CA SER A 6 -20.69 15.37 -4.46
C SER A 6 -22.02 14.77 -4.04
N GLY A 7 -22.07 14.40 -2.76
CA GLY A 7 -23.26 14.25 -1.95
C GLY A 7 -22.85 14.31 -0.47
N PRO A 8 -23.74 14.71 0.47
CA PRO A 8 -23.43 14.80 1.90
C PRO A 8 -22.94 13.46 2.51
N GLU A 9 -23.09 12.36 1.78
CA GLU A 9 -22.73 11.00 2.16
C GLU A 9 -21.57 10.42 1.33
N ALA A 10 -20.88 11.21 0.49
CA ALA A 10 -19.87 10.72 -0.47
C ALA A 10 -18.72 9.93 0.17
N PHE A 11 -18.45 10.14 1.46
CA PHE A 11 -17.40 9.44 2.22
C PHE A 11 -17.95 8.64 3.42
N LYS A 12 -19.26 8.40 3.50
CA LYS A 12 -19.88 7.68 4.63
C LYS A 12 -19.31 6.27 4.79
N PHE A 13 -18.94 5.62 3.69
CA PHE A 13 -18.32 4.29 3.68
C PHE A 13 -16.91 4.25 4.28
N LEU A 14 -16.22 5.39 4.36
CA LEU A 14 -14.90 5.53 4.98
C LEU A 14 -14.99 5.84 6.48
N GLY A 15 -16.20 6.06 7.02
CA GLY A 15 -16.40 6.36 8.44
C GLY A 15 -15.75 7.66 8.89
N PHE A 16 -15.48 8.60 7.97
CA PHE A 16 -14.82 9.86 8.31
C PHE A 16 -15.71 10.78 9.14
N THR A 17 -15.08 11.60 9.98
CA THR A 17 -15.79 12.64 10.72
C THR A 17 -16.42 13.66 9.77
N LYS A 18 -17.48 14.36 10.21
CA LYS A 18 -18.12 15.42 9.42
C LYS A 18 -17.12 16.49 8.96
N LYS A 19 -16.18 16.87 9.82
CA LYS A 19 -15.12 17.84 9.49
C LYS A 19 -14.17 17.33 8.41
N ALA A 20 -13.77 16.07 8.45
CA ALA A 20 -12.90 15.47 7.43
C ALA A 20 -13.61 15.37 6.08
N THR A 21 -14.90 15.00 6.10
CA THR A 21 -15.76 14.95 4.92
C THR A 21 -15.90 16.33 4.27
N ASP A 22 -16.12 17.39 5.05
CA ASP A 22 -16.21 18.77 4.56
C ASP A 22 -14.91 19.24 3.88
N VAL A 23 -13.75 18.92 4.45
CA VAL A 23 -12.45 19.29 3.89
C VAL A 23 -12.20 18.58 2.55
N LEU A 24 -12.56 17.30 2.46
CA LEU A 24 -12.41 16.50 1.23
C LEU A 24 -13.42 16.91 0.16
N GLN A 25 -14.62 17.34 0.54
CA GLN A 25 -15.61 17.88 -0.39
C GLN A 25 -15.22 19.25 -0.96
N ARG A 26 -14.59 20.13 -0.16
CA ARG A 26 -14.12 21.45 -0.60
C ARG A 26 -13.01 21.35 -1.65
N SER A 27 -12.16 20.34 -1.54
CA SER A 27 -11.10 20.08 -2.52
C SER A 27 -10.96 18.58 -2.75
N PRO A 28 -11.66 18.04 -3.77
CA PRO A 28 -11.59 16.61 -4.07
C PRO A 28 -10.16 16.17 -4.45
N MET A 29 -9.31 17.08 -4.89
CA MET A 29 -7.90 16.82 -5.17
C MET A 29 -7.11 16.38 -3.92
N LEU A 30 -7.49 16.88 -2.73
CA LEU A 30 -6.86 16.48 -1.47
C LEU A 30 -7.06 15.00 -1.18
N PHE A 31 -8.25 14.45 -1.48
CA PHE A 31 -8.53 13.03 -1.31
C PHE A 31 -7.65 12.18 -2.22
N VAL A 32 -7.55 12.56 -3.50
CA VAL A 32 -6.71 11.86 -4.48
C VAL A 32 -5.25 11.87 -4.05
N ASN A 33 -4.72 13.02 -3.61
CA ASN A 33 -3.35 13.11 -3.12
C ASN A 33 -3.13 12.26 -1.87
N LEU A 34 -4.08 12.28 -0.92
CA LEU A 34 -4.00 11.45 0.28
C LEU A 34 -3.95 9.95 -0.07
N SER A 35 -4.84 9.50 -0.95
CA SER A 35 -4.85 8.10 -1.41
C SER A 35 -3.55 7.72 -2.12
N LEU A 36 -3.01 8.60 -2.97
CA LEU A 36 -1.76 8.37 -3.67
C LEU A 36 -0.58 8.22 -2.71
N VAL A 37 -0.49 9.09 -1.70
CA VAL A 37 0.56 9.03 -0.66
C VAL A 37 0.45 7.72 0.13
N LEU A 38 -0.75 7.32 0.54
CA LEU A 38 -0.96 6.05 1.25
C LEU A 38 -0.51 4.86 0.41
N MET A 39 -0.89 4.80 -0.88
CA MET A 39 -0.46 3.74 -1.78
C MET A 39 1.06 3.72 -1.97
N ALA A 40 1.69 4.88 -2.12
CA ALA A 40 3.15 4.98 -2.23
C ALA A 40 3.84 4.46 -0.96
N MET A 41 3.39 4.86 0.23
CA MET A 41 3.93 4.36 1.49
C MET A 41 3.75 2.85 1.65
N THR A 42 2.58 2.30 1.29
CA THR A 42 2.35 0.86 1.31
C THR A 42 3.27 0.12 0.35
N SER A 43 3.48 0.65 -0.87
CA SER A 43 4.40 0.03 -1.85
C SER A 43 5.85 0.00 -1.35
N LEU A 44 6.30 1.06 -0.67
CA LEU A 44 7.62 1.12 -0.02
C LEU A 44 7.75 0.08 1.09
N GLY A 45 6.73 -0.07 1.94
CA GLY A 45 6.69 -1.09 2.98
C GLY A 45 6.74 -2.52 2.42
N LEU A 46 5.97 -2.78 1.36
CA LEU A 46 5.98 -4.08 0.66
C LEU A 46 7.33 -4.39 0.02
N LEU A 47 7.97 -3.39 -0.58
CA LEU A 47 9.31 -3.55 -1.16
C LEU A 47 10.35 -3.86 -0.07
N ALA A 48 10.32 -3.13 1.04
CA ALA A 48 11.18 -3.38 2.19
C ALA A 48 10.96 -4.79 2.77
N PHE A 49 9.70 -5.22 2.89
CA PHE A 49 9.36 -6.56 3.35
C PHE A 49 9.84 -7.65 2.36
N TYR A 50 9.69 -7.44 1.07
CA TYR A 50 10.21 -8.34 0.05
C TYR A 50 11.73 -8.49 0.13
N ILE A 51 12.45 -7.37 0.24
CA ILE A 51 13.91 -7.38 0.41
C ILE A 51 14.26 -8.18 1.67
N HIS A 52 13.59 -7.91 2.79
CA HIS A 52 13.81 -8.64 4.04
C HIS A 52 13.57 -10.15 3.88
N LEU A 53 12.49 -10.55 3.21
CA LEU A 53 12.20 -11.97 2.96
C LEU A 53 13.25 -12.65 2.07
N VAL A 54 13.81 -11.95 1.09
CA VAL A 54 14.82 -12.50 0.17
C VAL A 54 16.19 -12.56 0.84
N THR A 55 16.60 -11.50 1.54
CA THR A 55 17.93 -11.43 2.18
C THR A 55 18.02 -12.29 3.43
N ASN A 56 16.91 -12.46 4.16
CA ASN A 56 16.86 -13.31 5.34
C ASN A 56 16.54 -14.78 5.03
N ARG A 57 16.49 -15.18 3.74
CA ARG A 57 16.33 -16.61 3.41
C ARG A 57 17.56 -17.35 3.94
N PRO A 58 17.37 -18.34 4.83
CA PRO A 58 18.50 -19.13 5.32
C PRO A 58 19.16 -19.81 4.11
N TYR A 59 20.48 -19.60 3.98
CA TYR A 59 21.28 -20.23 2.93
C TYR A 59 21.07 -21.74 2.99
N ARG A 60 20.32 -22.29 2.03
CA ARG A 60 20.24 -23.73 1.84
C ARG A 60 21.58 -24.16 1.27
N LYS A 61 22.49 -24.61 2.14
CA LYS A 61 23.69 -25.32 1.70
C LYS A 61 23.25 -26.36 0.68
N PRO A 62 23.80 -26.36 -0.55
CA PRO A 62 23.45 -27.37 -1.53
C PRO A 62 23.70 -28.73 -0.89
N LYS A 63 22.66 -29.57 -0.85
CA LYS A 63 22.82 -30.95 -0.38
C LYS A 63 23.91 -31.57 -1.25
N PRO A 64 24.94 -32.23 -0.67
CA PRO A 64 25.96 -32.88 -1.47
C PRO A 64 25.26 -33.85 -2.43
N ALA A 65 25.56 -33.73 -3.72
CA ALA A 65 25.07 -34.64 -4.73
C ALA A 65 25.45 -36.06 -4.32
N LYS A 66 24.48 -36.99 -4.36
CA LYS A 66 24.67 -38.39 -3.97
C LYS A 66 25.70 -39.14 -4.83
N ASP A 67 26.19 -38.51 -5.89
CA ASP A 67 27.13 -39.08 -6.85
C ASP A 67 28.61 -38.75 -6.57
N ALA A 68 28.93 -37.99 -5.51
CA ALA A 68 30.31 -37.75 -5.09
C ALA A 68 30.97 -38.95 -4.36
N LYS A 69 30.38 -40.15 -4.46
CA LYS A 69 30.92 -41.40 -3.96
C LYS A 69 31.00 -42.40 -5.10
N LYS A 70 31.96 -42.21 -6.00
CA LYS A 70 32.51 -43.29 -6.82
C LYS A 70 33.99 -43.06 -7.03
#